data_AF-A0A1Q9YAZ8-F1
#
_entry.id   AF-A0A1Q9YAZ8-F1
#
_cell.length_a   1.000
_cell.length_b   1.000
_cell.length_c   1.000
_cell.angle_alpha   90.00
_cell.angle_beta   90.00
_cell.angle_gamma   90.00
#
_symmetry.space_group_name_H-M   'P 1'
#
loop_
_entity.id
_entity.type
_entity.pdbx_description
1 polymer ?
#
loop_
_entity_poly.entity_id
_entity_poly.type
_entity_poly.pdbx_seq_one_letter_code
_entity_poly.pdbx_strand_id
1 'polypeptide(L)'
;MTKDQLVDALKAAVGGTPYGDMIVDEAAVTYDDQDKKYGQNMKDRLDDRLGILKAYERIHKDAGEEAKATAEDEKIAIVEKALAALK
;
A
#
# COMPACT_ATOMS: atom_id res chain seq x y z
N MET A 1 -2.77 10.80 -13.59
CA MET A 1 -2.54 9.53 -14.34
C MET A 1 -3.89 8.92 -14.68
N THR A 2 -4.01 8.17 -15.77
CA THR A 2 -5.21 7.34 -16.07
C THR A 2 -5.24 6.09 -15.18
N LYS A 3 -6.36 5.36 -15.18
CA LYS A 3 -6.48 4.07 -14.48
C LYS A 3 -5.40 3.08 -14.92
N ASP A 4 -5.20 2.92 -16.22
CA ASP A 4 -4.21 2.00 -16.75
C ASP A 4 -2.78 2.42 -16.36
N GLN A 5 -2.49 3.73 -16.43
CA GLN A 5 -1.19 4.26 -15.99
C GLN A 5 -0.92 4.00 -14.50
N LEU A 6 -1.94 4.14 -13.64
CA LEU A 6 -1.84 3.82 -12.21
C LEU A 6 -1.53 2.33 -11.99
N VAL A 7 -2.34 1.47 -12.61
CA VAL A 7 -2.23 0.01 -12.47
C VAL A 7 -0.88 -0.47 -12.98
N ASP A 8 -0.44 0.01 -14.14
CA ASP A 8 0.85 -0.38 -14.73
C ASP A 8 2.04 0.09 -13.88
N ALA A 9 1.99 1.32 -13.35
CA ALA A 9 3.04 1.83 -12.46
C ALA A 9 3.17 0.99 -11.19
N LEU A 10 2.04 0.65 -10.54
CA LEU A 10 2.03 -0.19 -9.34
C LEU A 10 2.45 -1.62 -9.66
N LYS A 11 1.97 -2.20 -10.76
CA LYS A 11 2.33 -3.56 -11.17
C LYS A 11 3.83 -3.68 -11.45
N ALA A 12 4.43 -2.69 -12.10
CA ALA A 12 5.87 -2.65 -12.33
C ALA A 12 6.67 -2.51 -11.02
N ALA A 13 6.15 -1.76 -10.05
CA ALA A 13 6.87 -1.47 -8.80
C ALA A 13 6.76 -2.60 -7.75
N VAL A 14 5.59 -3.22 -7.62
CA VAL A 14 5.28 -4.14 -6.51
C VAL A 14 4.55 -5.42 -6.92
N GLY A 15 4.12 -5.54 -8.18
CA GLY A 15 3.43 -6.73 -8.68
C GLY A 15 4.28 -8.00 -8.64
N GLY A 16 3.63 -9.16 -8.67
CA GLY A 16 4.27 -10.47 -8.55
C GLY A 16 4.57 -10.88 -7.11
N THR A 17 4.10 -10.11 -6.13
CA THR A 17 4.08 -10.49 -4.72
C THR A 17 2.64 -10.51 -4.23
N PRO A 18 2.25 -11.43 -3.32
CA PRO A 18 0.85 -11.50 -2.88
C PRO A 18 0.30 -10.17 -2.34
N TYR A 19 1.09 -9.44 -1.55
CA TYR A 19 0.66 -8.16 -0.99
C TYR A 19 0.70 -7.01 -2.00
N GLY A 20 1.67 -7.00 -2.91
CA GLY A 20 1.73 -6.02 -3.99
C GLY A 20 0.61 -6.21 -5.02
N ASP A 21 0.26 -7.44 -5.36
CA ASP A 21 -0.86 -7.74 -6.27
C ASP A 21 -2.20 -7.29 -5.66
N MET A 22 -2.38 -7.43 -4.34
CA MET A 22 -3.54 -6.85 -3.65
C MET A 22 -3.62 -5.32 -3.77
N ILE A 23 -2.47 -4.63 -3.73
CA ILE A 23 -2.41 -3.17 -3.92
C ILE A 23 -2.79 -2.80 -5.35
N VAL A 24 -2.31 -3.56 -6.34
CA VAL A 24 -2.62 -3.35 -7.77
C VAL A 24 -4.12 -3.54 -8.04
N ASP A 25 -4.70 -4.61 -7.49
CA ASP A 25 -6.12 -4.92 -7.65
C ASP A 25 -7.00 -3.84 -7.00
N GLU A 26 -6.65 -3.38 -5.80
CA GLU A 26 -7.35 -2.30 -5.12
C GLU A 26 -7.29 -0.99 -5.92
N ALA A 27 -6.12 -0.66 -6.49
CA ALA A 27 -5.96 0.53 -7.32
C ALA A 27 -6.87 0.50 -8.55
N ALA A 28 -7.05 -0.67 -9.17
CA ALA A 28 -7.97 -0.84 -10.29
C ALA A 28 -9.45 -0.66 -9.87
N VAL A 29 -9.84 -1.11 -8.68
CA VAL A 29 -11.24 -1.05 -8.21
C VAL A 29 -11.60 0.34 -7.67
N THR A 30 -10.64 1.03 -7.06
CA THR A 30 -10.88 2.29 -6.32
C THR A 30 -10.45 3.54 -7.05
N TYR A 31 -10.01 3.44 -8.32
CA TYR A 31 -9.49 4.56 -9.10
C TYR A 31 -10.40 5.80 -9.10
N ASP A 32 -11.72 5.62 -9.28
CA ASP A 32 -12.71 6.71 -9.32
C ASP A 32 -13.25 7.10 -7.93
N ASP A 33 -12.71 6.56 -6.83
CA ASP A 33 -13.21 6.85 -5.48
C ASP A 33 -12.90 8.28 -5.02
N GLN A 34 -11.91 8.93 -5.63
CA GLN A 34 -11.60 10.35 -5.38
C GLN A 34 -12.78 11.28 -5.75
N ASP A 35 -13.63 10.86 -6.69
CA ASP A 35 -14.80 11.61 -7.12
C ASP A 35 -16.06 11.25 -6.30
N LYS A 36 -15.92 10.35 -5.32
CA LYS A 36 -16.99 9.89 -4.43
C LYS A 36 -16.94 10.59 -3.08
N LYS A 37 -17.92 10.27 -2.22
CA LYS A 37 -18.16 10.92 -0.92
C LYS A 37 -16.93 11.07 0.00
N TYR A 38 -15.98 10.13 -0.05
CA TYR A 38 -14.81 10.12 0.83
C TYR A 38 -13.54 10.66 0.18
N GLY A 39 -13.55 10.92 -1.13
CA GLY A 39 -12.51 11.74 -1.80
C GLY A 39 -11.10 11.18 -1.83
N GLN A 40 -10.88 9.90 -1.54
CA GLN A 40 -9.53 9.32 -1.45
C GLN A 40 -9.06 8.77 -2.80
N ASN A 41 -7.87 9.20 -3.22
CA ASN A 41 -7.13 8.56 -4.31
C ASN A 41 -6.25 7.42 -3.78
N MET A 42 -5.56 6.71 -4.67
CA MET A 42 -4.71 5.57 -4.29
C MET A 42 -3.51 5.96 -3.41
N LYS A 43 -2.93 7.15 -3.62
CA LYS A 43 -1.83 7.64 -2.79
C LYS A 43 -2.30 7.85 -1.35
N ASP A 44 -3.46 8.47 -1.14
CA ASP A 44 -4.01 8.70 0.20
C ASP A 44 -4.21 7.38 0.96
N ARG A 45 -4.74 6.36 0.27
CA ARG A 45 -4.93 5.01 0.82
C ARG A 45 -3.62 4.34 1.20
N LEU A 46 -2.59 4.51 0.39
CA LEU A 46 -1.26 3.96 0.67
C LEU A 46 -0.58 4.70 1.83
N ASP A 47 -0.76 6.02 1.96
CA ASP A 47 -0.26 6.79 3.11
C ASP A 47 -0.95 6.35 4.42
N ASP A 48 -2.28 6.21 4.41
CA ASP A 48 -3.05 5.71 5.56
C ASP A 48 -2.60 4.30 5.95
N ARG A 49 -2.46 3.41 4.96
CA ARG A 49 -1.97 2.06 5.13
C ARG A 49 -0.56 2.05 5.74
N LEU A 50 0.36 2.87 5.23
CA LEU A 50 1.72 2.96 5.75
C LEU A 50 1.74 3.37 7.23
N GLY A 51 0.91 4.35 7.61
CA GLY A 51 0.76 4.77 9.01
C GLY A 51 0.30 3.64 9.92
N ILE A 52 -0.70 2.87 9.47
CA ILE A 52 -1.23 1.71 10.22
C ILE A 52 -0.16 0.62 10.37
N LEU A 53 0.53 0.25 9.29
CA LEU A 53 1.56 -0.79 9.33
C LEU A 53 2.70 -0.40 10.29
N LYS A 54 3.19 0.84 10.23
CA LYS A 54 4.23 1.34 11.15
C LYS A 54 3.78 1.33 12.62
N ALA A 55 2.51 1.61 12.87
CA ALA A 55 1.96 1.50 14.22
C ALA A 55 1.96 0.05 14.73
N TYR A 56 1.53 -0.91 13.91
CA TYR A 56 1.51 -2.33 14.29
C TYR A 56 2.90 -2.93 14.40
N GLU A 57 3.83 -2.61 13.50
CA GLU A 57 5.23 -3.01 13.58
C GLU A 57 5.83 -2.63 14.94
N ARG A 58 5.63 -1.37 15.37
CA ARG A 58 6.05 -0.91 16.71
C ARG A 58 5.36 -1.69 17.83
N ILE A 59 4.03 -1.88 17.76
CA ILE A 59 3.28 -2.63 18.78
C ILE A 59 3.83 -4.06 18.91
N HIS A 60 4.13 -4.73 17.79
CA HIS A 60 4.68 -6.08 17.79
C HIS A 60 6.10 -6.13 18.35
N LYS A 61 6.96 -5.14 18.03
CA LYS A 61 8.29 -5.01 18.63
C LYS A 61 8.21 -4.81 20.14
N ASP A 62 7.34 -3.92 20.61
CA ASP A 62 7.14 -3.66 22.04
C ASP A 62 6.61 -4.89 22.79
N ALA A 63 5.86 -5.76 22.09
CA ALA A 63 5.34 -7.02 22.63
C ALA A 63 6.31 -8.21 22.50
N GLY A 64 7.49 -8.04 21.88
CA GLY A 64 8.44 -9.13 21.60
C GLY A 64 7.96 -10.12 20.54
N GLU A 65 6.98 -9.75 19.72
CA GLU A 65 6.39 -10.56 18.64
C GLU A 65 7.17 -10.41 17.32
N GLU A 66 8.46 -10.74 17.34
CA GLU A 66 9.41 -10.50 16.23
C GLU A 66 8.91 -10.98 14.86
N ALA A 67 8.29 -12.17 14.80
CA ALA A 67 7.76 -12.70 13.53
C ALA A 67 6.65 -11.82 12.93
N LYS A 68 5.81 -11.21 13.78
CA LYS A 68 4.77 -10.28 13.33
C LYS A 68 5.35 -8.93 12.96
N ALA A 69 6.32 -8.43 13.73
CA ALA A 69 7.03 -7.20 13.40
C ALA A 69 7.70 -7.28 12.01
N THR A 70 8.41 -8.38 11.73
CA THR A 70 9.01 -8.63 10.41
C THR A 70 7.96 -8.69 9.30
N ALA A 71 6.83 -9.34 9.54
CA ALA A 71 5.76 -9.40 8.54
C ALA A 71 5.14 -8.01 8.26
N GLU A 72 5.09 -7.10 9.23
CA GLU A 72 4.67 -5.72 8.99
C GLU A 72 5.77 -4.91 8.28
N ASP A 73 7.04 -5.09 8.63
CA ASP A 73 8.19 -4.44 7.95
C ASP A 73 8.28 -4.81 6.46
N GLU A 74 8.07 -6.08 6.12
CA GLU A 74 8.01 -6.54 4.72
C GLU A 74 6.89 -5.84 3.93
N LYS A 75 5.71 -5.65 4.54
CA LYS A 75 4.60 -4.92 3.94
C LYS A 75 4.89 -3.42 3.83
N ILE A 76 5.53 -2.83 4.83
CA ILE A 76 5.97 -1.41 4.83
C ILE A 76 6.87 -1.17 3.61
N ALA A 77 7.87 -2.02 3.38
CA ALA A 77 8.78 -1.89 2.25
C ALA A 77 8.04 -1.95 0.89
N ILE A 78 7.00 -2.77 0.78
CA ILE A 78 6.14 -2.82 -0.42
C ILE A 78 5.35 -1.52 -0.59
N VAL A 79 4.71 -1.02 0.47
CA VAL A 79 3.91 0.22 0.41
C VAL A 79 4.78 1.43 0.09
N GLU A 80 6.00 1.52 0.64
CA GLU A 80 6.94 2.59 0.32
C GLU A 80 7.40 2.57 -1.14
N LYS A 81 7.62 1.37 -1.71
CA LYS A 81 7.89 1.22 -3.16
C LYS A 81 6.69 1.63 -4.01
N ALA A 82 5.48 1.22 -3.61
CA ALA A 82 4.25 1.61 -4.30
C ALA A 82 4.07 3.14 -4.30
N LEU A 83 4.22 3.80 -3.15
CA LEU A 83 4.16 5.27 -3.03
C LEU A 83 5.21 5.98 -3.88
N ALA A 84 6.43 5.42 -3.96
CA ALA A 84 7.47 5.98 -4.82
C ALA A 84 7.12 5.93 -6.30
N ALA A 85 6.35 4.93 -6.75
CA ALA A 85 5.90 4.80 -8.13
C ALA A 85 4.76 5.78 -8.51
N LEU A 86 4.11 6.40 -7.53
CA LEU A 86 3.01 7.36 -7.75
C LEU A 86 3.45 8.83 -7.72
N LYS A 87 4.76 9.08 -7.58
CA LYS A 87 5.34 10.44 -7.56
C LYS A 87 5.42 11.06 -8.95
#